data_AF-A0A3N0DTA1-F1
#
_entry.id   AF-A0A3N0DTA1-F1
#
_cell.length_a   1.000
_cell.length_b   1.000
_cell.length_c   1.000
_cell.angle_alpha   90.00
_cell.angle_beta   90.00
_cell.angle_gamma   90.00
#
_symmetry.space_group_name_H-M   'P 1'
#
loop_
_entity.id
_entity.type
_entity.pdbx_description
1 polymer ?
#
loop_
_entity_poly.entity_id
_entity_poly.type
_entity_poly.pdbx_seq_one_letter_code
_entity_poly.pdbx_strand_id
1 'polypeptide(L)'
;MLTVACVFAGLAALTHVYIFWIEAIVFETTGRKAFGIGAEDAALMKSLFYNQGWYNLFLAIGTGVGIALMDSNRDAGVALVTLATGSMVAAALVLITSDSSKARGAVVQGTFPALGLIALAIWALR
;
A
#
# COMPACT_ATOMS: atom_id res chain seq x y z
N MET A 1 10.82 -1.12 -19.11
CA MET A 1 10.66 -1.64 -17.73
C MET A 1 10.28 -0.52 -16.75
N LEU A 2 10.85 0.69 -16.87
CA LEU A 2 10.41 1.85 -16.07
C LEU A 2 8.90 2.14 -16.17
N THR A 3 8.34 2.27 -17.37
CA THR A 3 6.89 2.52 -17.54
C THR A 3 6.05 1.44 -16.85
N VAL A 4 6.45 0.17 -16.95
CA VAL A 4 5.77 -0.95 -16.29
C VAL A 4 5.86 -0.81 -14.76
N ALA A 5 7.04 -0.43 -14.24
CA ALA A 5 7.23 -0.15 -12.83
C ALA A 5 6.32 1.00 -12.34
N CYS A 6 6.26 2.10 -13.07
CA CYS A 6 5.40 3.25 -12.75
C CYS A 6 3.91 2.89 -12.80
N VAL A 7 3.48 2.09 -13.77
CA VAL A 7 2.08 1.62 -13.85
C VAL A 7 1.72 0.77 -12.63
N PHE A 8 2.55 -0.21 -12.28
CA PHE A 8 2.29 -1.04 -11.10
C PHE A 8 2.40 -0.28 -9.77
N ALA A 9 3.35 0.64 -9.65
CA ALA A 9 3.46 1.54 -8.50
C ALA A 9 2.21 2.45 -8.39
N GLY A 10 1.70 2.96 -9.52
CA GLY A 10 0.44 3.71 -9.55
C GLY A 10 -0.76 2.88 -9.09
N LEU A 11 -0.89 1.65 -9.58
CA LEU A 11 -1.92 0.71 -9.12
C LEU A 11 -1.79 0.37 -7.63
N ALA A 12 -0.56 0.24 -7.12
CA ALA A 12 -0.30 0.06 -5.70
C ALA A 12 -0.78 1.27 -4.89
N ALA A 13 -0.45 2.50 -5.33
CA ALA A 13 -0.91 3.73 -4.68
C ALA A 13 -2.44 3.81 -4.65
N LEU A 14 -3.12 3.53 -5.76
CA LEU A 14 -4.59 3.50 -5.81
C LEU A 14 -5.19 2.45 -4.87
N THR A 15 -4.57 1.28 -4.78
CA THR A 15 -4.99 0.23 -3.82
C THR A 15 -4.88 0.73 -2.38
N HIS A 16 -3.82 1.46 -2.04
CA HIS A 16 -3.63 1.98 -0.68
C HIS A 16 -4.50 3.19 -0.37
N VAL A 17 -4.88 4.00 -1.37
CA VAL A 17 -5.95 5.01 -1.22
C VAL A 17 -7.29 4.33 -0.93
N TYR A 18 -7.59 3.21 -1.61
CA TYR A 18 -8.79 2.43 -1.34
C TYR A 18 -8.77 1.82 0.08
N ILE A 19 -7.62 1.29 0.52
CA ILE A 19 -7.45 0.78 1.89
C ILE A 19 -7.64 1.93 2.90
N PHE A 20 -7.01 3.10 2.69
CA PHE A 20 -7.25 4.29 3.51
C PHE A 20 -8.73 4.62 3.62
N TRP A 21 -9.47 4.62 2.50
CA TRP A 21 -10.90 4.89 2.53
C TRP A 21 -11.66 3.90 3.44
N ILE A 22 -11.36 2.61 3.31
CA ILE A 22 -11.98 1.56 4.13
C ILE A 22 -11.63 1.72 5.61
N GLU A 23 -10.36 1.96 5.93
CA GLU A 23 -9.84 1.94 7.31
C GLU A 23 -10.09 3.26 8.07
N ALA A 24 -10.05 4.40 7.39
CA ALA A 24 -10.18 5.71 8.02
C ALA A 24 -11.56 6.34 7.86
N ILE A 25 -12.24 6.14 6.72
CA ILE A 25 -13.47 6.88 6.40
C ILE A 25 -14.73 6.05 6.63
N VAL A 26 -14.78 4.82 6.11
CA VAL A 26 -15.98 3.97 6.16
C VAL A 26 -15.85 2.79 7.11
N PHE A 27 -14.88 2.80 8.02
CA PHE A 27 -14.56 1.68 8.90
C PHE A 27 -15.75 1.22 9.74
N GLU A 28 -16.44 2.14 10.44
CA GLU A 28 -17.55 1.78 11.33
C GLU A 28 -18.79 1.23 10.60
N THR A 29 -18.95 1.52 9.30
CA THR A 29 -20.10 1.12 8.50
C THR A 29 -19.81 -0.14 7.68
N THR A 30 -19.15 0.01 6.53
CA THR A 30 -18.86 -1.08 5.59
C THR A 30 -17.48 -1.67 5.80
N GLY A 31 -16.52 -0.90 6.31
CA GLY A 31 -15.13 -1.34 6.44
C GLY A 31 -14.96 -2.49 7.43
N ARG A 32 -15.59 -2.41 8.61
CA ARG A 32 -15.58 -3.51 9.60
C ARG A 32 -16.11 -4.82 9.04
N LYS A 33 -17.04 -4.79 8.08
CA LYS A 33 -17.56 -5.99 7.41
C LYS A 33 -16.51 -6.61 6.48
N ALA A 34 -15.72 -5.79 5.79
CA ALA A 34 -14.61 -6.25 4.96
C ALA A 34 -13.53 -6.97 5.79
N PHE A 35 -13.38 -6.60 7.06
CA PHE A 35 -12.45 -7.21 8.01
C PHE A 35 -13.07 -8.29 8.91
N GLY A 36 -14.38 -8.56 8.80
CA GLY A 36 -15.06 -9.53 9.67
C GLY A 36 -15.16 -9.10 11.14
N ILE A 37 -15.10 -7.80 11.43
CA ILE A 37 -15.08 -7.24 12.78
C ILE A 37 -16.51 -6.92 13.26
N GLY A 38 -16.83 -7.39 14.47
CA GLY A 38 -18.09 -7.10 15.17
C GLY A 38 -18.25 -5.61 15.50
N ALA A 39 -19.47 -5.16 15.78
CA ALA A 39 -19.71 -3.74 16.06
C ALA A 39 -19.03 -3.27 17.36
N GLU A 40 -19.01 -4.10 18.40
CA GLU A 40 -18.37 -3.79 19.68
C GLU A 40 -16.84 -3.66 19.53
N ASP A 41 -16.19 -4.63 18.90
CA ASP A 41 -14.75 -4.60 18.63
C ASP A 41 -14.35 -3.43 17.74
N ALA A 42 -15.18 -3.11 16.73
CA ALA A 42 -14.91 -1.99 15.83
C ALA A 42 -14.84 -0.65 16.57
N ALA A 43 -15.66 -0.43 17.61
CA ALA A 43 -15.61 0.78 18.41
C ALA A 43 -14.25 0.92 19.14
N LEU A 44 -13.70 -0.19 19.64
CA LEU A 44 -12.41 -0.23 20.34
C LEU A 44 -11.22 -0.05 19.38
N MET A 45 -11.34 -0.57 18.15
CA MET A 45 -10.26 -0.53 17.16
C MET A 45 -10.29 0.71 16.24
N LYS A 46 -11.31 1.57 16.36
CA LYS A 46 -11.52 2.72 15.47
C LYS A 46 -10.30 3.62 15.34
N SER A 47 -9.68 4.01 16.46
CA SER A 47 -8.50 4.89 16.44
C SER A 47 -7.29 4.22 15.80
N LEU A 48 -7.13 2.91 15.99
CA LEU A 48 -6.05 2.12 15.39
C LEU A 48 -6.21 2.06 13.87
N PHE A 49 -7.41 1.72 13.39
CA PHE A 49 -7.70 1.68 11.95
C PHE A 49 -7.63 3.06 11.29
N TYR A 50 -8.10 4.10 11.98
CA TYR A 50 -7.95 5.46 11.48
C TYR A 50 -6.48 5.83 11.26
N ASN A 51 -5.62 5.58 12.25
CA ASN A 51 -4.19 5.85 12.12
C ASN A 51 -3.55 5.00 11.02
N GLN A 52 -3.89 3.72 10.95
CA GLN A 52 -3.40 2.80 9.91
C GLN A 52 -3.78 3.27 8.50
N GLY A 53 -5.01 3.73 8.32
CA GLY A 53 -5.45 4.29 7.05
C GLY A 53 -4.60 5.48 6.62
N TRP A 54 -4.25 6.39 7.54
CA TRP A 54 -3.40 7.53 7.21
C TRP A 54 -1.97 7.13 6.82
N TYR A 55 -1.39 6.13 7.47
CA TYR A 55 -0.11 5.55 7.00
C TYR A 55 -0.23 5.03 5.56
N ASN A 56 -1.32 4.33 5.24
CA ASN A 56 -1.59 3.85 3.88
C ASN A 56 -1.70 5.01 2.87
N LEU A 57 -2.37 6.10 3.24
CA LEU A 57 -2.45 7.30 2.40
C LEU A 57 -1.08 7.95 2.17
N PHE A 58 -0.24 8.06 3.20
CA PHE A 58 1.09 8.63 3.05
C PHE A 58 2.00 7.78 2.17
N LEU A 59 1.90 6.45 2.23
CA LEU A 59 2.60 5.56 1.30
C LEU A 59 2.11 5.76 -0.14
N ALA A 60 0.80 5.94 -0.35
CA ALA A 60 0.27 6.25 -1.67
C ALA A 60 0.77 7.61 -2.20
N ILE A 61 0.79 8.64 -1.36
CA ILE A 61 1.31 9.97 -1.71
C ILE A 61 2.80 9.87 -2.06
N GLY A 62 3.61 9.22 -1.22
CA GLY A 62 5.05 9.02 -1.49
C GLY A 62 5.30 8.30 -2.81
N THR A 63 4.48 7.28 -3.12
CA THR A 63 4.54 6.57 -4.41
C THR A 63 4.20 7.49 -5.58
N GLY A 64 3.12 8.27 -5.48
CA GLY A 64 2.71 9.20 -6.53
C GLY A 64 3.72 10.33 -6.78
N VAL A 65 4.25 10.93 -5.71
CA VAL A 65 5.33 11.93 -5.80
C VAL A 65 6.58 11.30 -6.41
N GLY A 66 6.96 10.09 -6.00
CA GLY A 66 8.10 9.38 -6.56
C GLY A 66 7.96 9.15 -8.07
N ILE A 67 6.76 8.76 -8.55
CA ILE A 67 6.48 8.61 -9.98
C ILE A 67 6.62 9.95 -10.70
N ALA A 68 6.06 11.04 -10.16
CA ALA A 68 6.11 12.36 -10.78
C ALA A 68 7.54 12.93 -10.89
N LEU A 69 8.46 12.49 -10.03
CA LEU A 69 9.86 12.91 -10.03
C LEU A 69 10.75 12.09 -10.98
N MET A 70 10.25 11.02 -11.62
CA MET A 70 11.10 10.13 -12.42
C MET A 70 11.86 10.83 -13.55
N ASP A 71 11.25 11.84 -14.19
CA ASP A 71 11.86 12.57 -15.29
C ASP A 71 12.72 13.77 -14.84
N SER A 72 12.39 14.39 -13.70
CA SER A 72 13.02 15.63 -13.23
C SER A 72 14.10 15.41 -12.17
N ASN A 73 13.96 14.38 -11.34
CA ASN A 73 14.93 13.97 -10.34
C ASN A 73 14.83 12.45 -10.12
N ARG A 74 15.52 11.71 -10.99
CA ARG A 74 15.52 10.25 -11.03
C ARG A 74 15.83 9.62 -9.67
N ASP A 75 16.87 10.08 -8.98
CA ASP A 75 17.31 9.47 -7.72
C ASP A 75 16.25 9.63 -6.63
N ALA A 76 15.67 10.83 -6.51
CA ALA A 76 14.56 11.07 -5.58
C ALA A 76 13.31 10.24 -5.94
N GLY A 77 12.98 10.15 -7.23
CA GLY A 77 11.86 9.36 -7.71
C GLY A 77 12.02 7.87 -7.36
N VAL A 78 13.18 7.29 -7.69
CA VAL A 78 13.52 5.89 -7.40
C VAL A 78 13.49 5.64 -5.89
N ALA A 79 14.10 6.51 -5.09
CA ALA A 79 14.12 6.36 -3.64
C ALA A 79 12.71 6.35 -3.04
N LEU A 80 11.85 7.30 -3.44
CA LEU A 80 10.48 7.41 -2.93
C LEU A 80 9.60 6.23 -3.35
N VAL A 81 9.62 5.85 -4.64
CA VAL A 81 8.85 4.68 -5.12
C VAL A 81 9.33 3.41 -4.40
N THR A 82 10.64 3.22 -4.27
CA THR A 82 11.21 2.04 -3.62
C THR A 82 10.82 1.98 -2.14
N LEU A 83 11.00 3.08 -1.40
CA LEU A 83 10.67 3.12 0.02
C LEU A 83 9.17 2.89 0.26
N ALA A 84 8.32 3.58 -0.49
CA ALA A 84 6.88 3.48 -0.30
C ALA A 84 6.35 2.09 -0.68
N THR A 85 6.61 1.63 -1.91
CA THR A 85 6.15 0.30 -2.35
C THR A 85 6.85 -0.84 -1.62
N GLY A 86 8.13 -0.67 -1.24
CA GLY A 86 8.86 -1.60 -0.38
C GLY A 86 8.21 -1.77 0.99
N SER A 87 7.76 -0.66 1.59
CA SER A 87 7.03 -0.72 2.87
C SER A 87 5.69 -1.43 2.74
N MET A 88 4.97 -1.24 1.63
CA MET A 88 3.71 -1.95 1.36
C MET A 88 3.94 -3.47 1.25
N VAL A 89 4.99 -3.90 0.54
CA VAL A 89 5.36 -5.32 0.43
C VAL A 89 5.80 -5.88 1.78
N ALA A 90 6.64 -5.16 2.52
CA ALA A 90 7.08 -5.58 3.84
C ALA A 90 5.89 -5.73 4.81
N ALA A 91 4.95 -4.79 4.80
CA ALA A 91 3.72 -4.88 5.59
C ALA A 91 2.85 -6.08 5.17
N ALA A 92 2.74 -6.36 3.87
CA ALA A 92 2.04 -7.55 3.38
C ALA A 92 2.67 -8.85 3.90
N LEU A 93 4.01 -8.93 3.89
CA LEU A 93 4.75 -10.06 4.44
C LEU A 93 4.49 -10.20 5.95
N VAL A 94 4.64 -9.12 6.72
CA VAL A 94 4.35 -9.10 8.16
C VAL A 94 2.92 -9.57 8.43
N LEU A 95 1.95 -9.14 7.62
CA LEU A 95 0.54 -9.52 7.79
C LEU A 95 0.33 -11.02 7.59
N ILE A 96 0.82 -11.60 6.49
CA ILE A 96 0.60 -13.03 6.22
C ILE A 96 1.39 -13.94 7.17
N THR A 97 2.56 -13.50 7.64
CA THR A 97 3.38 -14.27 8.60
C THR A 97 2.86 -14.16 10.03
N SER A 98 2.20 -13.05 10.39
CA SER A 98 1.61 -12.88 11.74
C SER A 98 0.23 -13.51 11.85
N ASP A 99 -0.55 -13.51 10.77
CA ASP A 99 -1.90 -14.04 10.76
C ASP A 99 -2.26 -14.58 9.36
N SER A 100 -2.08 -15.89 9.19
CA SER A 100 -2.36 -16.56 7.92
C SER A 100 -3.83 -16.49 7.49
N SER A 101 -4.77 -16.23 8.41
CA SER A 101 -6.18 -16.02 8.07
C SER A 101 -6.39 -14.75 7.23
N LYS A 102 -5.44 -13.82 7.29
CA LYS A 102 -5.44 -12.54 6.54
C LYS A 102 -4.68 -12.61 5.22
N ALA A 103 -4.34 -13.81 4.73
CA ALA A 103 -3.61 -14.01 3.48
C ALA A 103 -4.23 -13.25 2.29
N ARG A 104 -5.56 -13.22 2.18
CA ARG A 104 -6.24 -12.46 1.12
C ARG A 104 -5.93 -10.96 1.20
N GLY A 105 -5.97 -10.37 2.39
CA GLY A 105 -5.63 -8.96 2.60
C GLY A 105 -4.17 -8.68 2.25
N ALA A 106 -3.26 -9.55 2.67
CA ALA A 106 -1.84 -9.46 2.33
C ALA A 106 -1.59 -9.50 0.82
N VAL A 107 -2.25 -10.41 0.09
CA VAL A 107 -2.14 -10.50 -1.37
C VAL A 107 -2.67 -9.23 -2.04
N VAL A 108 -3.84 -8.74 -1.63
CA VAL A 108 -4.45 -7.53 -2.22
C VAL A 108 -3.54 -6.31 -2.06
N GLN A 109 -3.00 -6.07 -0.84
CA GLN A 109 -2.14 -4.91 -0.62
C GLN A 109 -0.72 -5.09 -1.21
N GLY A 110 -0.19 -6.31 -1.25
CA GLY A 110 1.22 -6.58 -1.59
C GLY A 110 1.52 -6.84 -3.06
N THR A 111 0.53 -7.23 -3.88
CA THR A 111 0.79 -7.73 -5.24
C THR A 111 1.33 -6.64 -6.18
N PHE A 112 0.58 -5.54 -6.36
CA PHE A 112 1.02 -4.45 -7.23
C PHE A 112 2.34 -3.80 -6.80
N PRO A 113 2.59 -3.48 -5.51
CA PRO A 113 3.87 -2.92 -5.12
C PRO A 113 5.03 -3.90 -5.35
N ALA A 114 4.85 -5.21 -5.16
CA ALA A 114 5.87 -6.20 -5.46
C ALA A 114 6.23 -6.24 -6.96
N LEU A 115 5.21 -6.28 -7.83
CA LEU A 115 5.42 -6.23 -9.28
C LEU A 115 6.10 -4.92 -9.72
N GLY A 116 5.73 -3.79 -9.11
CA GLY A 116 6.35 -2.49 -9.33
C GLY A 116 7.83 -2.49 -8.97
N LEU A 117 8.19 -2.99 -7.78
CA LEU A 117 9.58 -3.11 -7.33
C LEU A 117 10.41 -4.02 -8.22
N ILE A 118 9.88 -5.18 -8.61
CA ILE A 118 10.58 -6.11 -9.50
C ILE A 118 10.87 -5.43 -10.85
N ALA A 119 9.86 -4.79 -11.45
CA ALA A 119 10.04 -4.07 -12.70
C ALA A 119 11.03 -2.90 -12.57
N LEU A 120 11.01 -2.19 -11.44
CA LEU A 120 11.94 -1.10 -11.14
C LEU A 120 13.37 -1.62 -11.00
N ALA A 121 13.57 -2.73 -10.28
CA ALA A 121 14.88 -3.36 -10.11
C ALA A 121 15.44 -3.85 -11.46
N ILE A 122 14.64 -4.51 -12.28
CA ILE A 122 15.05 -4.95 -13.63
C ILE A 122 15.44 -3.76 -14.50
N TRP A 123 14.75 -2.63 -14.38
CA TRP A 123 15.10 -1.41 -15.10
C TRP A 123 16.39 -0.78 -14.57
N ALA A 124 16.60 -0.73 -13.25
CA ALA A 124 17.75 -0.09 -12.63
C ALA A 124 19.07 -0.87 -12.79
N LEU A 125 18.98 -2.19 -12.97
CA LEU A 125 20.14 -3.08 -13.15
C LEU A 125 20.57 -3.26 -14.62
N ARG A 126 19.98 -2.50 -15.55
CA ARG A 126 20.32 -2.45 -16.97
C ARG A 126 20.90 -1.10 -17.34
#